data_AF-A0A6G4FA80-F1
#
_entry.id   AF-A0A6G4FA80-F1
#
_cell.length_a   1.000
_cell.length_b   1.000
_cell.length_c   1.000
_cell.angle_alpha   90.00
_cell.angle_beta   90.00
_cell.angle_gamma   90.00
#
_symmetry.space_group_name_H-M   'P 1'
#
loop_
_entity.id
_entity.type
_entity.pdbx_description
1 polymer ?
#
loop_
_entity_poly.entity_id
_entity_poly.type
_entity_poly.pdbx_seq_one_letter_code
_entity_poly.pdbx_strand_id
1 'polypeptide(L)'
;MNNEAKSRKIYTKALDNFDNGNIDKALDLCEKSISMDLKNNSAINLKGLLYYLKGDLISCKNLWKMNYHTNKDTVSYKYLQDAKLDEQFLKKYANAITLIKNNDIEGAIDLLKQCEKTDFNRINVCNNLAMCYIKLGKYNNALEYYEKALSIDKNNDIAINIKKELYKKGLIKKHKGKKILIAILVISIISSISIYLFNKFNKTKNISEIKNNKITSKENKNKSNIPKKEEAKKTETKKQEKKKEEKIDIQNLNNYIEKKNYIQLYNIYSNYKNKNLDVNSKSVLVKAEKLLKEEGVEYFYNTAMVNANNKKYKESSDLLLKAYSLGNVNYLYPHIIYLLATNYEALNNISEAIRYYEIYASSFMKNDYGDLALYKLATLNEKVDDAKSKNYAKKLSQIYPQSMYNNSNIKRIINNN
;
A
#
# COMPACT_ATOMS: atom_id res chain seq x y z
N MET A 1 1.06 33.72 13.74
CA MET A 1 1.19 32.80 12.59
C MET A 1 -0.05 31.93 12.47
N ASN A 2 -0.65 31.86 11.28
CA ASN A 2 -1.70 30.87 10.95
C ASN A 2 -1.15 29.43 10.99
N ASN A 3 -2.00 28.42 11.13
CA ASN A 3 -1.62 27.01 11.21
C ASN A 3 -0.90 26.51 9.94
N GLU A 4 -1.35 26.93 8.77
CA GLU A 4 -0.68 26.74 7.47
C GLU A 4 0.82 27.14 7.50
N ALA A 5 1.13 28.32 8.05
CA ALA A 5 2.51 28.81 8.18
C ALA A 5 3.31 28.06 9.27
N LYS A 6 2.64 27.55 10.32
CA LYS A 6 3.27 26.66 11.31
C LYS A 6 3.60 25.31 10.67
N SER A 7 2.66 24.73 9.91
CA SER A 7 2.82 23.49 9.15
C SER A 7 4.03 23.59 8.22
N ARG A 8 4.11 24.61 7.35
CA ARG A 8 5.30 24.82 6.49
C ARG A 8 6.63 24.85 7.29
N LYS A 9 6.67 25.53 8.44
CA LYS A 9 7.87 25.59 9.30
C LYS A 9 8.22 24.25 9.98
N ILE A 10 7.25 23.34 10.15
CA ILE A 10 7.48 21.97 10.63
C ILE A 10 7.89 21.05 9.47
N TYR A 11 7.30 21.20 8.29
CA TYR A 11 7.74 20.51 7.07
C TYR A 11 9.21 20.79 6.74
N THR A 12 9.67 22.06 6.79
CA THR A 12 11.11 22.37 6.62
C THR A 12 11.97 21.55 7.58
N LYS A 13 11.58 21.48 8.86
CA LYS A 13 12.29 20.65 9.85
C LYS A 13 12.22 19.16 9.55
N ALA A 14 11.13 18.66 8.97
CA ALA A 14 11.03 17.26 8.53
C ALA A 14 12.06 16.97 7.43
N LEU A 15 12.15 17.86 6.44
CA LEU A 15 13.15 17.79 5.36
C LEU A 15 14.58 17.90 5.92
N ASP A 16 14.88 18.88 6.77
CA ASP A 16 16.17 19.02 7.46
C ASP A 16 16.57 17.71 8.18
N ASN A 17 15.60 17.00 8.77
CA ASN A 17 15.86 15.76 9.49
C ASN A 17 16.01 14.56 8.54
N PHE A 18 15.30 14.52 7.41
CA PHE A 18 15.48 13.53 6.35
C PHE A 18 16.86 13.66 5.68
N ASP A 19 17.26 14.86 5.26
CA ASP A 19 18.56 15.13 4.63
C ASP A 19 19.74 14.80 5.57
N ASN A 20 19.52 14.92 6.89
CA ASN A 20 20.46 14.50 7.93
C ASN A 20 20.29 13.03 8.36
N GLY A 21 19.55 12.19 7.64
CA GLY A 21 19.39 10.75 7.88
C GLY A 21 18.65 10.36 9.17
N ASN A 22 17.84 11.25 9.75
CA ASN A 22 17.03 11.01 10.96
C ASN A 22 15.60 10.57 10.57
N ILE A 23 15.45 9.44 9.87
CA ILE A 23 14.20 9.03 9.20
C ILE A 23 12.96 9.08 10.11
N ASP A 24 13.02 8.51 11.31
CA ASP A 24 11.84 8.45 12.20
C ASP A 24 11.45 9.82 12.75
N LYS A 25 12.43 10.67 13.05
CA LYS A 25 12.17 12.07 13.45
C LYS A 25 11.64 12.92 12.29
N ALA A 26 11.97 12.58 11.05
CA ALA A 26 11.35 13.17 9.87
C ALA A 26 9.88 12.73 9.72
N LEU A 27 9.57 11.45 10.00
CA LEU A 27 8.19 10.93 10.04
C LEU A 27 7.34 11.65 11.10
N ASP A 28 7.86 11.82 12.32
CA ASP A 28 7.19 12.55 13.41
C ASP A 28 6.88 14.00 13.03
N LEU A 29 7.84 14.69 12.41
CA LEU A 29 7.69 16.07 11.98
C LEU A 29 6.73 16.18 10.78
N CYS A 30 6.75 15.23 9.85
CA CYS A 30 5.74 15.12 8.80
C CYS A 30 4.33 14.96 9.39
N GLU A 31 4.11 14.05 10.34
CA GLU A 31 2.81 13.85 10.98
C GLU A 31 2.34 15.13 11.71
N LYS A 32 3.24 15.76 12.47
CA LYS A 32 2.96 17.04 13.14
C LYS A 32 2.69 18.19 12.16
N SER A 33 3.26 18.14 10.94
CA SER A 33 2.99 19.10 9.88
C SER A 33 1.60 18.89 9.27
N ILE A 34 1.23 17.64 8.99
CA ILE A 34 -0.04 17.25 8.37
C ILE A 34 -1.21 17.52 9.31
N SER A 35 -1.08 17.17 10.59
CA SER A 35 -2.10 17.45 11.62
C SER A 35 -2.34 18.95 11.88
N MET A 36 -1.43 19.84 11.47
CA MET A 36 -1.64 21.30 11.48
C MET A 36 -2.28 21.84 10.20
N ASP A 37 -2.05 21.20 9.06
CA ASP A 37 -2.63 21.57 7.76
C ASP A 37 -2.61 20.38 6.78
N LEU A 38 -3.80 19.82 6.52
CA LEU A 38 -4.00 18.72 5.57
C LEU A 38 -3.75 19.13 4.10
N LYS A 39 -3.64 20.44 3.80
CA LYS A 39 -3.27 20.96 2.48
C LYS A 39 -1.77 21.01 2.24
N ASN A 40 -0.93 20.69 3.24
CA ASN A 40 0.52 20.63 3.07
C ASN A 40 0.93 19.34 2.32
N ASN A 41 0.69 19.34 1.01
CA ASN A 41 1.01 18.27 0.07
C ASN A 41 2.48 17.83 0.15
N SER A 42 3.41 18.76 0.37
CA SER A 42 4.85 18.47 0.50
C SER A 42 5.17 17.62 1.73
N ALA A 43 4.53 17.90 2.88
CA ALA A 43 4.68 17.07 4.08
C ALA A 43 4.11 15.65 3.90
N ILE A 44 2.98 15.53 3.19
CA ILE A 44 2.35 14.23 2.89
C ILE A 44 3.23 13.41 1.92
N ASN A 45 3.78 14.06 0.88
CA ASN A 45 4.70 13.44 -0.06
C ASN A 45 5.97 12.94 0.62
N LEU A 46 6.61 13.77 1.47
CA LEU A 46 7.77 13.36 2.24
C LEU A 46 7.43 12.20 3.19
N LYS A 47 6.29 12.22 3.89
CA LYS A 47 5.88 11.09 4.74
C LYS A 47 5.73 9.80 3.92
N GLY A 48 5.13 9.88 2.73
CA GLY A 48 5.00 8.75 1.81
C GLY A 48 6.36 8.19 1.36
N LEU A 49 7.31 9.05 0.99
CA LEU A 49 8.68 8.65 0.62
C LEU A 49 9.43 7.98 1.78
N LEU A 50 9.26 8.47 3.02
CA LEU A 50 9.87 7.87 4.21
C LEU A 50 9.33 6.45 4.47
N TYR A 51 8.01 6.22 4.32
CA TYR A 51 7.44 4.88 4.37
C TYR A 51 7.93 3.99 3.22
N TYR A 52 8.02 4.53 2.00
CA TYR A 52 8.50 3.82 0.81
C TYR A 52 9.93 3.28 0.98
N LEU A 53 10.85 4.11 1.49
CA LEU A 53 12.23 3.72 1.81
C LEU A 53 12.32 2.66 2.92
N LYS A 54 11.42 2.72 3.91
CA LYS A 54 11.27 1.71 4.98
C LYS A 54 10.50 0.45 4.55
N GLY A 55 9.96 0.41 3.33
CA GLY A 55 9.25 -0.75 2.76
C GLY A 55 7.75 -0.84 3.05
N ASP A 56 7.16 0.16 3.68
CA ASP A 56 5.72 0.19 3.94
C ASP A 56 4.96 0.73 2.71
N LEU A 57 4.70 -0.19 1.79
CA LEU A 57 4.00 0.08 0.53
C LEU A 57 2.53 0.46 0.72
N ILE A 58 1.91 0.08 1.84
CA ILE A 58 0.50 0.35 2.12
C ILE A 58 0.36 1.80 2.59
N SER A 59 1.14 2.21 3.59
CA SER A 59 1.13 3.59 4.09
C SER A 59 1.55 4.59 3.01
N CYS A 60 2.58 4.30 2.21
CA CYS A 60 2.99 5.24 1.16
C CYS A 60 1.92 5.41 0.06
N LYS A 61 1.33 4.31 -0.44
CA LYS A 61 0.25 4.37 -1.44
C LYS A 61 -1.00 5.05 -0.88
N ASN A 62 -1.34 4.84 0.39
CA ASN A 62 -2.50 5.48 1.01
C ASN A 62 -2.29 6.99 1.19
N LEU A 63 -1.11 7.44 1.61
CA LEU A 63 -0.76 8.86 1.70
C LEU A 63 -0.79 9.55 0.33
N TRP A 64 -0.18 8.96 -0.70
CA TRP A 64 -0.19 9.55 -2.04
C TRP A 64 -1.59 9.55 -2.67
N LYS A 65 -2.42 8.51 -2.46
CA LYS A 65 -3.84 8.53 -2.87
C LYS A 65 -4.58 9.68 -2.18
N MET A 66 -4.44 9.81 -0.86
CA MET A 66 -5.09 10.87 -0.09
C MET A 66 -4.66 12.27 -0.58
N ASN A 67 -3.37 12.47 -0.83
CA ASN A 67 -2.81 13.74 -1.27
C ASN A 67 -3.27 14.12 -2.70
N TYR A 68 -3.26 13.15 -3.63
CA TYR A 68 -3.80 13.34 -4.98
C TYR A 68 -5.31 13.65 -4.96
N HIS A 69 -6.11 12.91 -4.19
CA HIS A 69 -7.56 13.14 -4.12
C HIS A 69 -7.91 14.48 -3.45
N THR A 70 -7.28 14.82 -2.33
CA THR A 70 -7.59 16.02 -1.53
C THR A 70 -6.96 17.28 -2.11
N ASN A 71 -5.67 17.25 -2.40
CA ASN A 71 -4.86 18.43 -2.76
C ASN A 71 -4.57 18.55 -4.26
N LYS A 72 -5.06 17.60 -5.08
CA LYS A 72 -4.81 17.50 -6.53
C LYS A 72 -3.31 17.40 -6.89
N ASP A 73 -2.54 16.85 -5.96
CA ASP A 73 -1.09 16.79 -6.03
C ASP A 73 -0.61 15.82 -7.14
N THR A 74 -0.03 16.38 -8.20
CA THR A 74 0.43 15.61 -9.37
C THR A 74 1.70 14.80 -9.09
N VAL A 75 2.50 15.21 -8.10
CA VAL A 75 3.70 14.48 -7.65
C VAL A 75 3.30 13.16 -7.01
N SER A 76 2.27 13.16 -6.15
CA SER A 76 1.63 11.97 -5.58
C SER A 76 1.12 11.02 -6.66
N TYR A 77 0.46 11.56 -7.70
CA TYR A 77 0.00 10.75 -8.82
C TYR A 77 1.16 10.07 -9.55
N LYS A 78 2.29 10.76 -9.73
CA LYS A 78 3.50 10.15 -10.31
C LYS A 78 4.03 9.03 -9.42
N TYR A 79 4.20 9.25 -8.11
CA TYR A 79 4.65 8.20 -7.19
C TYR A 79 3.73 6.97 -7.18
N LEU A 80 2.41 7.14 -7.40
CA LEU A 80 1.48 6.01 -7.56
C LEU A 80 1.66 5.23 -8.88
N GLN A 81 2.13 5.86 -9.96
CA GLN A 81 2.50 5.17 -11.21
C GLN A 81 3.84 4.46 -11.06
N ASP A 82 4.84 5.13 -10.48
CA ASP A 82 6.17 4.58 -10.24
C ASP A 82 6.06 3.33 -9.31
N ALA A 83 5.28 3.44 -8.22
CA ALA A 83 5.04 2.35 -7.27
C ALA A 83 4.07 1.24 -7.75
N LYS A 84 3.73 1.20 -9.04
CA LYS A 84 2.84 0.18 -9.63
C LYS A 84 3.47 -1.22 -9.66
N LEU A 85 4.80 -1.31 -9.74
CA LEU A 85 5.52 -2.60 -9.79
C LEU A 85 6.01 -3.08 -8.41
N ASP A 86 6.01 -2.23 -7.39
CA ASP A 86 6.62 -2.54 -6.09
C ASP A 86 5.91 -3.63 -5.28
N GLU A 87 4.68 -4.00 -5.62
CA GLU A 87 4.03 -5.21 -5.08
C GLU A 87 4.78 -6.49 -5.51
N GLN A 88 5.36 -6.50 -6.71
CA GLN A 88 6.21 -7.60 -7.18
C GLN A 88 7.57 -7.60 -6.48
N PHE A 89 8.15 -6.43 -6.22
CA PHE A 89 9.39 -6.31 -5.44
C PHE A 89 9.18 -6.66 -3.97
N LEU A 90 8.04 -6.31 -3.36
CA LEU A 90 7.65 -6.75 -2.02
C LEU A 90 7.54 -8.28 -1.93
N LYS A 91 6.92 -8.92 -2.94
CA LYS A 91 6.87 -10.39 -3.02
C LYS A 91 8.26 -11.02 -3.20
N LYS A 92 9.14 -10.45 -4.06
CA LYS A 92 10.54 -10.91 -4.20
C LYS A 92 11.33 -10.77 -2.91
N TYR A 93 11.16 -9.67 -2.18
CA TYR A 93 11.78 -9.46 -0.88
C TYR A 93 11.29 -10.49 0.16
N ALA A 94 9.98 -10.74 0.25
CA ALA A 94 9.43 -11.76 1.15
C ALA A 94 9.96 -13.18 0.83
N ASN A 95 10.09 -13.51 -0.46
CA ASN A 95 10.75 -14.75 -0.90
C ASN A 95 12.22 -14.78 -0.47
N ALA A 96 12.97 -13.69 -0.63
CA ALA A 96 14.38 -13.62 -0.20
C ALA A 96 14.53 -13.85 1.32
N ILE A 97 13.68 -13.25 2.16
CA ILE A 97 13.65 -13.49 3.61
C ILE A 97 13.36 -14.98 3.93
N THR A 98 12.59 -15.66 3.09
CA THR A 98 12.32 -17.10 3.23
C THR A 98 13.57 -17.93 2.89
N LEU A 99 14.30 -17.57 1.83
CA LEU A 99 15.56 -18.23 1.48
C LEU A 99 16.64 -18.03 2.56
N ILE A 100 16.75 -16.83 3.16
CA ILE A 100 17.64 -16.57 4.31
C ILE A 100 17.34 -17.50 5.49
N LYS A 101 16.06 -17.71 5.82
CA LYS A 101 15.63 -18.63 6.90
C LYS A 101 15.98 -20.08 6.59
N ASN A 102 15.85 -20.49 5.33
CA ASN A 102 16.22 -21.82 4.84
C ASN A 102 17.74 -21.98 4.59
N ASN A 103 18.53 -20.94 4.91
CA ASN A 103 19.97 -20.83 4.69
C ASN A 103 20.43 -20.95 3.22
N ASP A 104 19.53 -20.75 2.25
CA ASP A 104 19.90 -20.45 0.86
C ASP A 104 20.27 -18.96 0.76
N ILE A 105 21.55 -18.68 0.97
CA ILE A 105 22.06 -17.31 1.04
C ILE A 105 22.35 -16.75 -0.37
N GLU A 106 22.63 -17.60 -1.36
CA GLU A 106 22.94 -17.14 -2.72
C GLU A 106 21.66 -16.83 -3.51
N GLY A 107 20.62 -17.68 -3.42
CA GLY A 107 19.29 -17.37 -3.96
C GLY A 107 18.64 -16.15 -3.28
N ALA A 108 18.86 -15.98 -1.97
CA ALA A 108 18.46 -14.77 -1.26
C ALA A 108 19.16 -13.50 -1.80
N ILE A 109 20.47 -13.57 -2.10
CA ILE A 109 21.21 -12.44 -2.66
C ILE A 109 20.71 -12.06 -4.05
N ASP A 110 20.40 -13.03 -4.93
CA ASP A 110 19.85 -12.69 -6.25
C ASP A 110 18.52 -11.93 -6.12
N LEU A 111 17.56 -12.47 -5.36
CA LEU A 111 16.26 -11.81 -5.17
C LEU A 111 16.41 -10.42 -4.54
N LEU A 112 17.34 -10.23 -3.60
CA LEU A 112 17.64 -8.91 -3.02
C LEU A 112 18.32 -7.96 -4.03
N LYS A 113 19.22 -8.46 -4.89
CA LYS A 113 19.83 -7.69 -5.99
C LYS A 113 18.82 -7.31 -7.07
N GLN A 114 17.77 -8.13 -7.27
CA GLN A 114 16.62 -7.73 -8.08
C GLN A 114 15.83 -6.60 -7.42
N CYS A 115 15.67 -6.62 -6.08
CA CYS A 115 15.00 -5.56 -5.33
C CYS A 115 15.81 -4.25 -5.25
N GLU A 116 17.15 -4.30 -5.26
CA GLU A 116 18.01 -3.10 -5.24
C GLU A 116 17.88 -2.22 -6.51
N LYS A 117 17.12 -2.67 -7.53
CA LYS A 117 16.82 -1.90 -8.74
C LYS A 117 15.73 -0.84 -8.55
N THR A 118 15.11 -0.80 -7.37
CA THR A 118 14.14 0.23 -6.93
C THR A 118 14.60 0.80 -5.57
N ASP A 119 14.18 2.01 -5.25
CA ASP A 119 14.37 2.60 -3.92
C ASP A 119 13.26 2.20 -2.93
N PHE A 120 12.24 1.45 -3.40
CA PHE A 120 11.31 0.78 -2.51
C PHE A 120 12.05 -0.16 -1.56
N ASN A 121 11.75 -0.06 -0.26
CA ASN A 121 12.28 -0.94 0.79
C ASN A 121 13.83 -0.91 0.91
N ARG A 122 14.50 0.10 0.34
CA ARG A 122 15.95 0.13 0.14
C ARG A 122 16.75 -0.09 1.43
N ILE A 123 16.28 0.45 2.55
CA ILE A 123 16.93 0.30 3.87
C ILE A 123 17.03 -1.18 4.24
N ASN A 124 15.91 -1.92 4.15
CA ASN A 124 15.88 -3.33 4.54
C ASN A 124 16.53 -4.25 3.50
N VAL A 125 16.45 -3.91 2.21
CA VAL A 125 17.19 -4.62 1.15
C VAL A 125 18.69 -4.54 1.39
N CYS A 126 19.22 -3.35 1.69
CA CYS A 126 20.63 -3.15 2.01
C CYS A 126 21.05 -3.88 3.29
N ASN A 127 20.24 -3.81 4.36
CA ASN A 127 20.50 -4.55 5.60
C ASN A 127 20.60 -6.08 5.39
N ASN A 128 19.66 -6.66 4.64
CA ASN A 128 19.66 -8.10 4.37
C ASN A 128 20.81 -8.50 3.45
N LEU A 129 21.15 -7.69 2.43
CA LEU A 129 22.34 -7.93 1.60
C LEU A 129 23.61 -7.95 2.46
N ALA A 130 23.79 -6.98 3.37
CA ALA A 130 24.94 -6.97 4.26
C ALA A 130 25.03 -8.22 5.15
N MET A 131 23.89 -8.65 5.73
CA MET A 131 23.82 -9.86 6.56
C MET A 131 24.07 -11.16 5.76
N CYS A 132 23.57 -11.25 4.52
CA CYS A 132 23.88 -12.36 3.61
C CYS A 132 25.37 -12.39 3.23
N TYR A 133 25.98 -11.23 2.96
CA TYR A 133 27.41 -11.16 2.67
C TYR A 133 28.28 -11.50 3.90
N ILE A 134 27.84 -11.20 5.13
CA ILE A 134 28.48 -11.72 6.36
C ILE A 134 28.42 -13.25 6.42
N LYS A 135 27.25 -13.85 6.16
CA LYS A 135 27.06 -15.31 6.15
C LYS A 135 27.96 -16.02 5.12
N LEU A 136 28.28 -15.36 4.00
CA LEU A 136 29.20 -15.88 2.97
C LEU A 136 30.67 -15.45 3.15
N GLY A 137 31.03 -14.78 4.26
CA GLY A 137 32.39 -14.27 4.48
C GLY A 137 32.84 -13.12 3.56
N LYS A 138 31.93 -12.58 2.74
CA LYS A 138 32.18 -11.55 1.70
C LYS A 138 32.16 -10.14 2.33
N TYR A 139 32.99 -9.92 3.34
CA TYR A 139 32.89 -8.78 4.27
C TYR A 139 33.04 -7.38 3.64
N ASN A 140 33.76 -7.25 2.52
CA ASN A 140 33.86 -5.98 1.79
C ASN A 140 32.51 -5.56 1.18
N ASN A 141 31.70 -6.52 0.71
CA ASN A 141 30.33 -6.23 0.29
C ASN A 141 29.43 -5.94 1.49
N ALA A 142 29.62 -6.64 2.61
CA ALA A 142 28.86 -6.34 3.84
C ALA A 142 29.10 -4.89 4.33
N LEU A 143 30.34 -4.40 4.24
CA LEU A 143 30.71 -3.00 4.50
C LEU A 143 29.94 -2.03 3.60
N GLU A 144 29.99 -2.24 2.29
CA GLU A 144 29.28 -1.44 1.28
C GLU A 144 27.78 -1.35 1.60
N TYR A 145 27.15 -2.49 1.92
CA TYR A 145 25.71 -2.57 2.09
C TYR A 145 25.19 -2.01 3.42
N TYR A 146 25.93 -2.13 4.53
CA TYR A 146 25.52 -1.41 5.75
C TYR A 146 25.80 0.09 5.63
N GLU A 147 26.88 0.53 4.95
CA GLU A 147 27.11 1.97 4.70
C GLU A 147 26.01 2.55 3.80
N LYS A 148 25.52 1.81 2.80
CA LYS A 148 24.31 2.18 2.03
C LYS A 148 23.10 2.38 2.94
N ALA A 149 22.79 1.43 3.83
CA ALA A 149 21.67 1.56 4.77
C ALA A 149 21.81 2.79 5.69
N LEU A 150 23.01 3.00 6.28
CA LEU A 150 23.29 4.15 7.15
C LEU A 150 23.35 5.50 6.42
N SER A 151 23.51 5.50 5.09
CA SER A 151 23.44 6.74 4.30
C SER A 151 22.01 7.25 4.10
N ILE A 152 21.01 6.38 4.26
CA ILE A 152 19.58 6.70 4.24
C ILE A 152 19.08 6.93 5.67
N ASP A 153 19.36 5.98 6.57
CA ASP A 153 18.93 5.99 7.97
C ASP A 153 20.12 5.77 8.90
N LYS A 154 20.76 6.86 9.35
CA LYS A 154 21.98 6.78 10.17
C LYS A 154 21.73 6.20 11.56
N ASN A 155 20.46 6.17 11.99
CA ASN A 155 20.01 5.68 13.28
C ASN A 155 19.54 4.21 13.20
N ASN A 156 19.63 3.58 12.02
CA ASN A 156 19.07 2.25 11.79
C ASN A 156 19.74 1.17 12.65
N ASP A 157 19.02 0.65 13.65
CA ASP A 157 19.57 -0.33 14.61
C ASP A 157 20.17 -1.57 13.95
N ILE A 158 19.56 -2.07 12.86
CA ILE A 158 20.07 -3.25 12.14
C ILE A 158 21.41 -2.93 11.50
N ALA A 159 21.51 -1.83 10.74
CA ALA A 159 22.76 -1.40 10.12
C ALA A 159 23.85 -1.04 11.15
N ILE A 160 23.45 -0.42 12.27
CA ILE A 160 24.33 -0.13 13.42
C ILE A 160 24.86 -1.43 14.06
N ASN A 161 24.04 -2.48 14.17
CA ASN A 161 24.47 -3.75 14.75
C ASN A 161 25.34 -4.57 13.78
N ILE A 162 25.03 -4.58 12.49
CA ILE A 162 25.90 -5.13 11.43
C ILE A 162 27.27 -4.46 11.44
N LYS A 163 27.31 -3.13 11.55
CA LYS A 163 28.54 -2.33 11.72
C LYS A 163 29.34 -2.74 12.97
N LYS A 164 28.68 -2.91 14.12
CA LYS A 164 29.32 -3.38 15.36
C LYS A 164 29.93 -4.77 15.17
N GLU A 165 29.22 -5.69 14.50
CA GLU A 165 29.69 -7.06 14.27
C GLU A 165 30.96 -7.10 13.41
N LEU A 166 30.94 -6.41 12.26
CA LEU A 166 32.08 -6.36 11.32
C LEU A 166 33.35 -5.79 11.96
N TYR A 167 33.23 -4.75 12.79
CA TYR A 167 34.37 -4.23 13.55
C TYR A 167 34.78 -5.14 14.72
N LYS A 168 33.83 -5.74 15.46
CA LYS A 168 34.14 -6.62 16.60
C LYS A 168 34.91 -7.88 16.18
N LYS A 169 34.59 -8.46 15.02
CA LYS A 169 35.28 -9.63 14.45
C LYS A 169 36.67 -9.33 13.87
N GLY A 170 37.15 -8.07 13.94
CA GLY A 170 38.46 -7.66 13.40
C GLY A 170 38.56 -7.60 11.88
N LEU A 171 37.45 -7.83 11.18
CA LEU A 171 37.39 -8.04 9.73
C LEU A 171 37.64 -6.78 8.90
N ILE A 172 37.56 -5.60 9.54
CA ILE A 172 37.75 -4.30 8.90
C ILE A 172 38.54 -3.40 9.85
N LYS A 173 39.71 -2.89 9.42
CA LYS A 173 40.45 -1.86 10.18
C LYS A 173 39.68 -0.53 10.13
N LYS A 174 39.65 0.23 11.24
CA LYS A 174 39.00 1.56 11.30
C LYS A 174 39.55 2.50 10.23
N HIS A 175 38.78 2.75 9.16
CA HIS A 175 39.20 3.63 8.07
C HIS A 175 39.28 5.11 8.51
N LYS A 176 40.50 5.61 8.73
CA LYS A 176 40.79 7.06 8.82
C LYS A 176 40.74 7.78 7.46
N GLY A 177 40.52 7.03 6.36
CA GLY A 177 40.86 7.45 4.99
C GLY A 177 39.98 8.54 4.34
N LYS A 178 38.73 8.77 4.75
CA LYS A 178 37.84 9.73 4.07
C LYS A 178 38.40 11.18 4.05
N LYS A 179 39.26 11.57 5.00
CA LYS A 179 39.97 12.88 4.96
C LYS A 179 41.06 12.97 3.88
N ILE A 180 41.75 11.87 3.57
CA ILE A 180 42.87 11.88 2.61
C ILE A 180 42.36 11.97 1.17
N LEU A 181 41.29 11.23 0.85
CA LEU A 181 40.69 11.26 -0.50
C LEU A 181 40.16 12.66 -0.87
N ILE A 182 39.56 13.37 0.09
CA ILE A 182 39.06 14.74 -0.11
C ILE A 182 40.22 15.70 -0.42
N ALA A 183 41.36 15.59 0.27
CA ALA A 183 42.52 16.43 0.02
C ALA A 183 43.07 16.23 -1.41
N ILE A 184 43.18 14.98 -1.86
CA ILE A 184 43.64 14.62 -3.22
C ILE A 184 42.66 15.16 -4.29
N LEU A 185 41.35 15.03 -4.06
CA LEU A 185 40.34 15.56 -4.99
C LEU A 185 40.42 17.09 -5.12
N VAL A 186 40.54 17.83 -4.00
CA VAL A 186 40.68 19.29 -4.02
C VAL A 186 41.92 19.73 -4.82
N ILE A 187 43.06 19.06 -4.64
CA ILE A 187 44.29 19.34 -5.41
C ILE A 187 44.06 19.09 -6.92
N SER A 188 43.40 17.99 -7.29
CA SER A 188 43.10 17.68 -8.70
C SER A 188 42.16 18.71 -9.35
N ILE A 189 41.17 19.22 -8.61
CA ILE A 189 40.24 20.25 -9.10
C ILE A 189 40.98 21.56 -9.36
N ILE A 190 41.86 21.99 -8.45
CA ILE A 190 42.69 23.19 -8.64
C ILE A 190 43.57 23.05 -9.91
N SER A 191 44.20 21.89 -10.11
CA SER A 191 45.04 21.63 -11.30
C SER A 191 44.27 21.60 -12.63
N SER A 192 43.00 21.17 -12.62
CA SER A 192 42.18 21.13 -13.85
C SER A 192 41.57 22.48 -14.20
N ILE A 193 41.33 23.35 -13.22
CA ILE A 193 40.89 24.73 -13.45
C ILE A 193 41.97 25.57 -14.14
N SER A 194 43.24 25.46 -13.73
CA SER A 194 44.34 26.17 -14.39
C SER A 194 44.60 25.66 -15.82
N ILE A 195 44.52 24.36 -16.05
CA ILE A 195 44.57 23.76 -17.40
C ILE A 195 43.38 24.23 -18.27
N TYR A 196 42.17 24.33 -17.70
CA TYR A 196 40.99 24.81 -18.42
C TYR A 196 41.14 26.27 -18.86
N LEU A 197 41.63 27.15 -17.99
CA LEU A 197 41.88 28.56 -18.31
C LEU A 197 42.94 28.70 -19.41
N PHE A 198 44.02 27.92 -19.35
CA PHE A 198 45.07 27.89 -20.37
C PHE A 198 44.52 27.42 -21.75
N ASN A 199 43.74 26.35 -21.77
CA ASN A 199 43.15 25.82 -23.01
C ASN A 199 42.06 26.72 -23.60
N LYS A 200 41.28 27.43 -22.76
CA LYS A 200 40.23 28.38 -23.21
C LYS A 200 40.80 29.55 -24.01
N PHE A 201 42.08 29.90 -23.81
CA PHE A 201 42.76 30.96 -24.55
C PHE A 201 43.11 30.58 -26.00
N ASN A 202 43.10 29.28 -26.35
CA ASN A 202 43.92 28.76 -27.44
C ASN A 202 43.18 28.03 -28.60
N LYS A 203 41.84 28.07 -28.69
CA LYS A 203 41.17 27.38 -29.82
C LYS A 203 39.81 27.92 -30.30
N THR A 204 39.85 28.74 -31.36
CA THR A 204 38.76 28.97 -32.31
C THR A 204 39.08 28.32 -33.66
N LYS A 205 38.48 27.14 -33.97
CA LYS A 205 38.24 26.65 -35.36
C LYS A 205 37.44 25.33 -35.42
N ASN A 206 36.19 25.44 -35.90
CA ASN A 206 35.57 24.73 -37.03
C ASN A 206 35.46 23.17 -37.18
N ILE A 207 34.26 22.79 -37.68
CA ILE A 207 33.94 21.81 -38.76
C ILE A 207 33.55 20.33 -38.41
N SER A 208 32.22 20.13 -38.31
CA SER A 208 31.29 19.13 -38.91
C SER A 208 31.61 17.64 -39.22
N GLU A 209 30.68 16.78 -38.75
CA GLU A 209 29.89 15.72 -39.45
C GLU A 209 30.51 14.49 -40.17
N ILE A 210 29.81 13.32 -40.05
CA ILE A 210 29.22 12.50 -41.16
C ILE A 210 28.37 11.30 -40.59
N LYS A 211 27.45 10.70 -41.38
CA LYS A 211 26.53 9.58 -41.00
C LYS A 211 26.21 8.59 -42.16
N ASN A 212 25.87 7.32 -41.84
CA ASN A 212 25.15 6.25 -42.60
C ASN A 212 25.07 4.97 -41.67
N ASN A 213 24.34 3.85 -41.85
CA ASN A 213 23.11 3.36 -42.58
C ASN A 213 22.54 2.14 -41.74
N LYS A 214 21.37 1.46 -41.91
CA LYS A 214 20.48 1.02 -43.04
C LYS A 214 21.03 -0.26 -43.75
N ILE A 215 20.30 -1.32 -44.13
CA ILE A 215 18.96 -1.53 -44.78
C ILE A 215 18.33 -2.95 -44.46
N THR A 216 16.96 -3.02 -44.35
CA THR A 216 15.89 -4.11 -44.48
C THR A 216 16.17 -5.65 -44.28
N SER A 217 15.25 -6.66 -44.30
CA SER A 217 13.84 -6.92 -44.77
C SER A 217 13.25 -8.25 -44.14
N LYS A 218 11.99 -8.78 -44.26
CA LYS A 218 10.65 -8.28 -44.70
C LYS A 218 9.36 -8.95 -44.05
N GLU A 219 8.90 -10.17 -44.44
CA GLU A 219 7.56 -10.81 -44.11
C GLU A 219 7.63 -12.39 -44.05
N ASN A 220 6.63 -13.32 -44.10
CA ASN A 220 5.17 -13.52 -44.47
C ASN A 220 4.64 -14.89 -43.88
N LYS A 221 3.39 -15.45 -43.97
CA LYS A 221 1.93 -15.06 -43.91
C LYS A 221 1.02 -16.38 -43.86
N ASN A 222 -0.30 -16.27 -43.56
CA ASN A 222 -1.44 -17.26 -43.76
C ASN A 222 -1.60 -18.48 -42.78
N LYS A 223 -2.77 -18.84 -42.17
CA LYS A 223 -4.21 -19.18 -42.52
C LYS A 223 -4.42 -20.68 -42.84
N SER A 224 -5.48 -21.45 -42.45
CA SER A 224 -6.76 -21.32 -41.67
C SER A 224 -7.19 -22.74 -41.14
N ASN A 225 -8.39 -23.22 -40.71
CA ASN A 225 -9.83 -22.86 -40.68
C ASN A 225 -10.61 -23.73 -39.59
N ILE A 226 -11.93 -23.57 -39.32
CA ILE A 226 -12.68 -24.25 -38.19
C ILE A 226 -14.18 -24.59 -38.47
N PRO A 227 -14.72 -25.83 -38.22
CA PRO A 227 -16.17 -26.13 -38.37
C PRO A 227 -16.88 -27.27 -37.51
N LYS A 228 -17.89 -26.92 -36.67
CA LYS A 228 -19.20 -27.64 -36.38
C LYS A 228 -19.21 -29.08 -35.72
N LYS A 229 -20.29 -29.66 -35.11
CA LYS A 229 -21.74 -29.33 -34.88
C LYS A 229 -22.35 -30.09 -33.64
N GLU A 230 -23.53 -29.61 -33.16
CA GLU A 230 -24.76 -30.22 -32.49
C GLU A 230 -24.88 -31.77 -32.20
N GLU A 231 -25.78 -32.34 -31.36
CA GLU A 231 -26.88 -31.95 -30.41
C GLU A 231 -27.29 -33.14 -29.46
N ALA A 232 -28.11 -32.95 -28.39
CA ALA A 232 -28.64 -34.07 -27.55
C ALA A 232 -29.96 -33.79 -26.74
N LYS A 233 -30.72 -34.84 -26.34
CA LYS A 233 -31.93 -34.93 -25.41
C LYS A 233 -31.99 -36.39 -24.79
N LYS A 234 -32.90 -36.95 -23.94
CA LYS A 234 -34.26 -36.69 -23.33
C LYS A 234 -34.55 -37.58 -22.06
N THR A 235 -34.67 -37.04 -20.82
CA THR A 235 -35.41 -37.61 -19.62
C THR A 235 -35.05 -39.04 -19.08
N GLU A 236 -35.58 -39.65 -18.00
CA GLU A 236 -36.78 -39.54 -17.11
C GLU A 236 -36.39 -39.79 -15.62
N THR A 237 -37.13 -39.58 -14.51
CA THR A 237 -38.39 -38.95 -14.05
C THR A 237 -38.82 -39.74 -12.80
N LYS A 238 -39.04 -39.11 -11.64
CA LYS A 238 -39.98 -39.61 -10.62
C LYS A 238 -40.43 -38.44 -9.73
N LYS A 239 -41.71 -38.41 -9.33
CA LYS A 239 -42.30 -37.33 -8.53
C LYS A 239 -42.33 -37.71 -7.04
N GLN A 240 -42.07 -36.72 -6.20
CA GLN A 240 -42.62 -36.61 -4.85
C GLN A 240 -43.26 -35.22 -4.72
N GLU A 241 -44.25 -35.08 -3.86
CA GLU A 241 -45.02 -33.84 -3.73
C GLU A 241 -44.18 -32.74 -3.10
N LYS A 242 -44.04 -31.62 -3.83
CA LYS A 242 -43.23 -30.47 -3.42
C LYS A 242 -44.09 -29.25 -3.19
N LYS A 243 -43.79 -28.52 -2.10
CA LYS A 243 -44.13 -27.09 -1.97
C LYS A 243 -43.65 -26.38 -3.24
N LYS A 244 -44.54 -25.62 -3.90
CA LYS A 244 -44.28 -24.98 -5.21
C LYS A 244 -42.87 -24.36 -5.26
N GLU A 245 -41.99 -24.93 -6.09
CA GLU A 245 -40.65 -24.41 -6.30
C GLU A 245 -40.74 -23.11 -7.11
N GLU A 246 -40.14 -22.03 -6.61
CA GLU A 246 -40.01 -20.81 -7.40
C GLU A 246 -39.00 -21.04 -8.55
N LYS A 247 -39.25 -20.39 -9.69
CA LYS A 247 -38.40 -20.48 -10.88
C LYS A 247 -37.77 -19.13 -11.18
N ILE A 248 -36.49 -19.14 -11.51
CA ILE A 248 -35.76 -17.97 -11.99
C ILE A 248 -35.81 -17.95 -13.52
N ASP A 249 -35.83 -16.75 -14.12
CA ASP A 249 -35.48 -16.60 -15.53
C ASP A 249 -33.99 -16.90 -15.74
N ILE A 250 -33.71 -18.17 -16.03
CA ILE A 250 -32.37 -18.70 -16.26
C ILE A 250 -31.70 -18.02 -17.47
N GLN A 251 -32.45 -17.66 -18.51
CA GLN A 251 -31.89 -17.08 -19.72
C GLN A 251 -31.40 -15.65 -19.45
N ASN A 252 -32.22 -14.84 -18.77
CA ASN A 252 -31.83 -13.49 -18.38
C ASN A 252 -30.70 -13.50 -17.33
N LEU A 253 -30.74 -14.41 -16.36
CA LEU A 253 -29.66 -14.55 -15.37
C LEU A 253 -28.33 -14.96 -16.02
N ASN A 254 -28.32 -15.93 -16.95
CA ASN A 254 -27.11 -16.27 -17.73
C ASN A 254 -26.60 -15.06 -18.53
N ASN A 255 -27.48 -14.32 -19.20
CA ASN A 255 -27.14 -13.09 -19.92
C ASN A 255 -26.50 -12.02 -19.00
N TYR A 256 -26.92 -11.91 -17.73
CA TYR A 256 -26.26 -11.03 -16.75
C TYR A 256 -24.91 -11.58 -16.25
N ILE A 257 -24.74 -12.92 -16.19
CA ILE A 257 -23.45 -13.56 -15.86
C ILE A 257 -22.44 -13.27 -16.97
N GLU A 258 -22.80 -13.54 -18.22
CA GLU A 258 -21.97 -13.31 -19.41
C GLU A 258 -21.57 -11.84 -19.56
N LYS A 259 -22.52 -10.91 -19.36
CA LYS A 259 -22.27 -9.46 -19.40
C LYS A 259 -21.70 -8.88 -18.11
N LYS A 260 -21.38 -9.72 -17.11
CA LYS A 260 -20.85 -9.34 -15.79
C LYS A 260 -21.61 -8.17 -15.14
N ASN A 261 -22.94 -8.16 -15.25
CA ASN A 261 -23.78 -7.09 -14.70
C ASN A 261 -24.01 -7.31 -13.20
N TYR A 262 -22.98 -7.04 -12.39
CA TYR A 262 -22.98 -7.32 -10.95
C TYR A 262 -24.18 -6.74 -10.20
N ILE A 263 -24.67 -5.56 -10.60
CA ILE A 263 -25.85 -4.94 -9.98
C ILE A 263 -27.09 -5.84 -10.15
N GLN A 264 -27.40 -6.27 -11.38
CA GLN A 264 -28.58 -7.10 -11.62
C GLN A 264 -28.37 -8.56 -11.14
N LEU A 265 -27.15 -9.08 -11.24
CA LEU A 265 -26.77 -10.35 -10.61
C LEU A 265 -27.07 -10.34 -9.11
N TYR A 266 -26.65 -9.28 -8.40
CA TYR A 266 -26.90 -9.14 -6.97
C TYR A 266 -28.39 -8.99 -6.64
N ASN A 267 -29.14 -8.21 -7.43
CA ASN A 267 -30.57 -8.03 -7.22
C ASN A 267 -31.32 -9.37 -7.33
N ILE A 268 -30.99 -10.20 -8.33
CA ILE A 268 -31.56 -11.55 -8.48
C ILE A 268 -31.08 -12.47 -7.35
N TYR A 269 -29.77 -12.51 -7.09
CA TYR A 269 -29.18 -13.35 -6.04
C TYR A 269 -29.80 -13.07 -4.66
N SER A 270 -29.84 -11.81 -4.24
CA SER A 270 -30.36 -11.42 -2.91
C SER A 270 -31.84 -11.73 -2.71
N ASN A 271 -32.67 -11.66 -3.77
CA ASN A 271 -34.08 -12.03 -3.73
C ASN A 271 -34.32 -13.55 -3.64
N TYR A 272 -33.46 -14.36 -4.27
CA TYR A 272 -33.70 -15.80 -4.43
C TYR A 272 -32.83 -16.72 -3.54
N LYS A 273 -31.72 -16.25 -2.96
CA LYS A 273 -30.74 -17.08 -2.21
C LYS A 273 -31.30 -17.91 -1.06
N ASN A 274 -32.38 -17.46 -0.42
CA ASN A 274 -33.01 -18.14 0.72
C ASN A 274 -34.29 -18.91 0.32
N LYS A 275 -34.63 -19.00 -0.97
CA LYS A 275 -35.91 -19.55 -1.45
C LYS A 275 -35.80 -21.01 -1.86
N ASN A 276 -36.91 -21.77 -1.77
CA ASN A 276 -36.95 -23.12 -2.33
C ASN A 276 -37.16 -23.09 -3.85
N LEU A 277 -36.04 -23.22 -4.55
CA LEU A 277 -35.93 -23.19 -6.01
C LEU A 277 -35.85 -24.60 -6.62
N ASP A 278 -36.15 -24.75 -7.91
CA ASP A 278 -35.84 -25.97 -8.66
C ASP A 278 -34.32 -26.19 -8.84
N VAL A 279 -33.90 -27.39 -9.24
CA VAL A 279 -32.48 -27.78 -9.36
C VAL A 279 -31.70 -26.91 -10.36
N ASN A 280 -32.33 -26.50 -11.47
CA ASN A 280 -31.68 -25.66 -12.48
C ASN A 280 -31.56 -24.22 -11.99
N SER A 281 -32.63 -23.68 -11.40
CA SER A 281 -32.59 -22.35 -10.74
C SER A 281 -31.52 -22.31 -9.63
N LYS A 282 -31.42 -23.34 -8.79
CA LYS A 282 -30.34 -23.47 -7.78
C LYS A 282 -28.95 -23.47 -8.42
N SER A 283 -28.73 -24.28 -9.45
CA SER A 283 -27.45 -24.40 -10.15
C SER A 283 -26.95 -23.08 -10.74
N VAL A 284 -27.84 -22.31 -11.39
CA VAL A 284 -27.47 -21.01 -11.99
C VAL A 284 -27.29 -19.94 -10.91
N LEU A 285 -28.07 -19.98 -9.82
CA LEU A 285 -27.91 -19.05 -8.70
C LEU A 285 -26.56 -19.21 -7.99
N VAL A 286 -26.08 -20.45 -7.83
CA VAL A 286 -24.73 -20.73 -7.28
C VAL A 286 -23.62 -20.20 -8.21
N LYS A 287 -23.79 -20.26 -9.53
CA LYS A 287 -22.85 -19.63 -10.48
C LYS A 287 -22.83 -18.10 -10.32
N ALA A 288 -24.00 -17.48 -10.17
CA ALA A 288 -24.11 -16.04 -9.92
C ALA A 288 -23.49 -15.64 -8.57
N GLU A 289 -23.74 -16.40 -7.50
CA GLU A 289 -23.11 -16.19 -6.19
C GLU A 289 -21.58 -16.28 -6.25
N LYS A 290 -21.06 -17.30 -6.95
CA LYS A 290 -19.61 -17.48 -7.15
C LYS A 290 -18.99 -16.25 -7.82
N LEU A 291 -19.53 -15.83 -8.96
CA LEU A 291 -19.06 -14.63 -9.68
C LEU A 291 -19.18 -13.35 -8.84
N LEU A 292 -20.25 -13.22 -8.04
CA LEU A 292 -20.44 -12.10 -7.12
C LEU A 292 -19.41 -12.08 -5.99
N LYS A 293 -18.95 -13.23 -5.49
CA LYS A 293 -17.92 -13.34 -4.44
C LYS A 293 -16.50 -13.17 -4.98
N GLU A 294 -16.22 -13.71 -6.16
CA GLU A 294 -14.90 -13.66 -6.81
C GLU A 294 -14.60 -12.29 -7.44
N GLU A 295 -15.57 -11.68 -8.14
CA GLU A 295 -15.37 -10.40 -8.84
C GLU A 295 -16.30 -9.28 -8.34
N GLY A 296 -17.56 -9.60 -8.02
CA GLY A 296 -18.58 -8.61 -7.66
C GLY A 296 -18.26 -7.79 -6.40
N VAL A 297 -17.64 -8.39 -5.39
CA VAL A 297 -17.22 -7.69 -4.15
C VAL A 297 -16.26 -6.54 -4.47
N GLU A 298 -15.27 -6.76 -5.34
CA GLU A 298 -14.31 -5.74 -5.72
C GLU A 298 -14.97 -4.65 -6.60
N TYR A 299 -15.84 -5.04 -7.53
CA TYR A 299 -16.63 -4.07 -8.32
C TYR A 299 -17.46 -3.14 -7.42
N PHE A 300 -18.18 -3.70 -6.43
CA PHE A 300 -18.99 -2.89 -5.50
C PHE A 300 -18.12 -2.00 -4.63
N TYR A 301 -17.01 -2.50 -4.09
CA TYR A 301 -16.07 -1.73 -3.28
C TYR A 301 -15.45 -0.57 -4.06
N ASN A 302 -14.91 -0.83 -5.26
CA ASN A 302 -14.29 0.19 -6.11
C ASN A 302 -15.31 1.27 -6.55
N THR A 303 -16.54 0.85 -6.90
CA THR A 303 -17.62 1.80 -7.23
C THR A 303 -18.05 2.62 -6.01
N ALA A 304 -18.11 2.00 -4.83
CA ALA A 304 -18.41 2.70 -3.58
C ALA A 304 -17.34 3.72 -3.18
N MET A 305 -16.05 3.40 -3.39
CA MET A 305 -14.94 4.33 -3.18
C MET A 305 -15.06 5.57 -4.09
N VAL A 306 -15.45 5.39 -5.36
CA VAL A 306 -15.74 6.52 -6.27
C VAL A 306 -16.90 7.37 -5.76
N ASN A 307 -17.97 6.77 -5.24
CA ASN A 307 -19.07 7.51 -4.64
C ASN A 307 -18.66 8.26 -3.35
N ALA A 308 -17.92 7.62 -2.44
CA ALA A 308 -17.42 8.25 -1.21
C ALA A 308 -16.49 9.44 -1.48
N ASN A 309 -15.57 9.31 -2.44
CA ASN A 309 -14.71 10.39 -2.92
C ASN A 309 -15.50 11.58 -3.49
N ASN A 310 -16.67 11.32 -4.08
CA ASN A 310 -17.62 12.32 -4.57
C ASN A 310 -18.64 12.77 -3.51
N LYS A 311 -18.44 12.44 -2.23
CA LYS A 311 -19.35 12.70 -1.09
C LYS A 311 -20.76 12.09 -1.20
N LYS A 312 -20.94 11.13 -2.11
CA LYS A 312 -22.17 10.35 -2.31
C LYS A 312 -22.22 9.20 -1.30
N TYR A 313 -22.25 9.54 -0.01
CA TYR A 313 -22.09 8.58 1.08
C TYR A 313 -23.25 7.58 1.17
N LYS A 314 -24.46 7.95 0.75
CA LYS A 314 -25.60 7.03 0.68
C LYS A 314 -25.40 6.00 -0.43
N GLU A 315 -25.16 6.44 -1.65
CA GLU A 315 -24.94 5.57 -2.81
C GLU A 315 -23.64 4.74 -2.68
N SER A 316 -22.66 5.22 -1.91
CA SER A 316 -21.50 4.44 -1.49
C SER A 316 -21.88 3.33 -0.50
N SER A 317 -22.66 3.64 0.53
CA SER A 317 -23.14 2.66 1.52
C SER A 317 -24.03 1.60 0.89
N ASP A 318 -24.95 1.98 -0.01
CA ASP A 318 -25.83 1.07 -0.74
C ASP A 318 -25.05 0.04 -1.59
N LEU A 319 -23.82 0.36 -2.00
CA LEU A 319 -22.91 -0.57 -2.69
C LEU A 319 -22.08 -1.40 -1.70
N LEU A 320 -21.58 -0.79 -0.62
CA LEU A 320 -20.81 -1.49 0.41
C LEU A 320 -21.64 -2.52 1.18
N LEU A 321 -22.94 -2.29 1.38
CA LEU A 321 -23.85 -3.29 1.94
C LEU A 321 -23.92 -4.56 1.07
N LYS A 322 -23.87 -4.41 -0.26
CA LYS A 322 -23.81 -5.54 -1.21
C LYS A 322 -22.49 -6.28 -1.07
N ALA A 323 -21.37 -5.54 -1.08
CA ALA A 323 -20.03 -6.09 -0.87
C ALA A 323 -19.91 -6.81 0.50
N TYR A 324 -20.43 -6.22 1.56
CA TYR A 324 -20.45 -6.78 2.92
C TYR A 324 -21.27 -8.07 3.01
N SER A 325 -22.42 -8.15 2.34
CA SER A 325 -23.26 -9.36 2.33
C SER A 325 -22.68 -10.57 1.57
N LEU A 326 -21.60 -10.35 0.80
CA LEU A 326 -20.90 -11.34 -0.02
C LEU A 326 -19.49 -11.65 0.49
N GLY A 327 -18.82 -10.63 1.05
CA GLY A 327 -17.36 -10.54 1.13
C GLY A 327 -16.71 -11.15 2.35
N ASN A 328 -17.40 -11.95 3.17
CA ASN A 328 -16.84 -12.47 4.44
C ASN A 328 -15.59 -13.38 4.28
N VAL A 329 -15.28 -13.81 3.07
CA VAL A 329 -14.06 -14.57 2.70
C VAL A 329 -13.07 -13.77 1.84
N ASN A 330 -13.33 -12.47 1.62
CA ASN A 330 -12.54 -11.61 0.73
C ASN A 330 -11.61 -10.68 1.54
N TYR A 331 -10.40 -10.43 1.05
CA TYR A 331 -9.40 -9.58 1.72
C TYR A 331 -9.89 -8.13 1.94
N LEU A 332 -10.84 -7.64 1.13
CA LEU A 332 -11.43 -6.31 1.27
C LEU A 332 -12.39 -6.18 2.46
N TYR A 333 -12.80 -7.28 3.11
CA TYR A 333 -13.86 -7.27 4.12
C TYR A 333 -13.64 -6.30 5.30
N PRO A 334 -12.44 -6.19 5.90
CA PRO A 334 -12.19 -5.20 6.95
C PRO A 334 -12.36 -3.77 6.43
N HIS A 335 -11.88 -3.48 5.21
CA HIS A 335 -11.99 -2.16 4.59
C HIS A 335 -13.45 -1.80 4.26
N ILE A 336 -14.26 -2.76 3.81
CA ILE A 336 -15.69 -2.58 3.56
C ILE A 336 -16.43 -2.20 4.86
N ILE A 337 -16.15 -2.91 5.96
CA ILE A 337 -16.77 -2.67 7.28
C ILE A 337 -16.37 -1.30 7.82
N TYR A 338 -15.07 -0.96 7.77
CA TYR A 338 -14.58 0.34 8.22
C TYR A 338 -15.16 1.51 7.40
N LEU A 339 -15.22 1.34 6.07
CA LEU A 339 -15.76 2.37 5.17
C LEU A 339 -17.27 2.59 5.37
N LEU A 340 -18.04 1.52 5.63
CA LEU A 340 -19.44 1.64 6.06
C LEU A 340 -19.58 2.50 7.31
N ALA A 341 -18.77 2.25 8.35
CA ALA A 341 -18.77 3.07 9.56
C ALA A 341 -18.52 4.56 9.27
N THR A 342 -17.49 4.87 8.48
CA THR A 342 -17.18 6.27 8.11
C THR A 342 -18.25 6.93 7.24
N ASN A 343 -18.92 6.18 6.35
CA ASN A 343 -20.00 6.71 5.55
C ASN A 343 -21.24 7.02 6.41
N TYR A 344 -21.59 6.14 7.36
CA TYR A 344 -22.71 6.41 8.27
C TYR A 344 -22.41 7.57 9.22
N GLU A 345 -21.16 7.73 9.67
CA GLU A 345 -20.72 8.92 10.41
C GLU A 345 -20.87 10.19 9.56
N ALA A 346 -20.44 10.17 8.29
CA ALA A 346 -20.59 11.30 7.36
C ALA A 346 -22.06 11.60 6.98
N LEU A 347 -22.96 10.62 7.11
CA LEU A 347 -24.42 10.76 7.00
C LEU A 347 -25.09 11.16 8.33
N ASN A 348 -24.32 11.39 9.40
CA ASN A 348 -24.79 11.64 10.77
C ASN A 348 -25.68 10.52 11.36
N ASN A 349 -25.62 9.31 10.81
CA ASN A 349 -26.27 8.12 11.37
C ASN A 349 -25.32 7.45 12.37
N ILE A 350 -25.22 8.06 13.55
CA ILE A 350 -24.25 7.67 14.59
C ILE A 350 -24.49 6.23 15.09
N SER A 351 -25.74 5.75 15.09
CA SER A 351 -26.08 4.37 15.49
C SER A 351 -25.43 3.34 14.57
N GLU A 352 -25.61 3.47 13.25
CA GLU A 352 -24.99 2.56 12.28
C GLU A 352 -23.46 2.74 12.20
N ALA A 353 -22.96 3.98 12.39
CA ALA A 353 -21.53 4.24 12.48
C ALA A 353 -20.89 3.46 13.64
N ILE A 354 -21.45 3.58 14.85
CA ILE A 354 -21.01 2.81 16.02
C ILE A 354 -21.12 1.31 15.74
N ARG A 355 -22.26 0.82 15.20
CA ARG A 355 -22.45 -0.62 14.90
C ARG A 355 -21.37 -1.18 13.98
N TYR A 356 -21.00 -0.48 12.91
CA TYR A 356 -19.94 -0.94 12.00
C TYR A 356 -18.53 -0.80 12.59
N TYR A 357 -18.26 0.22 13.40
CA TYR A 357 -17.01 0.29 14.15
C TYR A 357 -16.90 -0.82 15.21
N GLU A 358 -17.99 -1.20 15.89
CA GLU A 358 -18.02 -2.31 16.85
C GLU A 358 -17.72 -3.65 16.15
N ILE A 359 -18.30 -3.90 14.97
CA ILE A 359 -18.03 -5.08 14.14
C ILE A 359 -16.57 -5.12 13.67
N TYR A 360 -15.98 -3.96 13.32
CA TYR A 360 -14.56 -3.88 13.00
C TYR A 360 -13.70 -4.20 14.24
N ALA A 361 -13.98 -3.57 15.37
CA ALA A 361 -13.22 -3.73 16.60
C ALA A 361 -13.33 -5.14 17.20
N SER A 362 -14.44 -5.87 17.01
CA SER A 362 -14.56 -7.26 17.47
C SER A 362 -13.75 -8.25 16.63
N SER A 363 -13.58 -7.97 15.33
CA SER A 363 -13.21 -9.00 14.34
C SER A 363 -11.86 -8.72 13.66
N PHE A 364 -11.51 -7.44 13.50
CA PHE A 364 -10.38 -6.95 12.70
C PHE A 364 -9.53 -5.93 13.47
N MET A 365 -9.54 -6.02 14.81
CA MET A 365 -8.83 -5.07 15.66
C MET A 365 -7.35 -4.93 15.26
N LYS A 366 -6.64 -6.03 14.98
CA LYS A 366 -5.21 -6.01 14.62
C LYS A 366 -4.91 -5.58 13.16
N ASN A 367 -5.91 -5.14 12.40
CA ASN A 367 -5.76 -4.66 11.03
C ASN A 367 -5.59 -3.12 10.98
N ASP A 368 -5.38 -2.59 9.77
CA ASP A 368 -4.98 -1.22 9.40
C ASP A 368 -5.71 -0.05 10.08
N TYR A 369 -6.91 -0.27 10.62
CA TYR A 369 -7.75 0.78 11.24
C TYR A 369 -8.09 0.49 12.70
N GLY A 370 -7.42 -0.45 13.36
CA GLY A 370 -7.73 -0.89 14.73
C GLY A 370 -7.77 0.21 15.78
N ASP A 371 -6.72 1.05 15.78
CA ASP A 371 -6.58 2.16 16.70
C ASP A 371 -7.57 3.29 16.41
N LEU A 372 -7.79 3.60 15.13
CA LEU A 372 -8.76 4.59 14.66
C LEU A 372 -10.21 4.15 14.92
N ALA A 373 -10.54 2.87 14.77
CA ALA A 373 -11.85 2.33 15.11
C ALA A 373 -12.13 2.41 16.62
N LEU A 374 -11.15 2.07 17.47
CA LEU A 374 -11.27 2.26 18.92
C LEU A 374 -11.36 3.73 19.32
N TYR A 375 -10.64 4.63 18.63
CA TYR A 375 -10.75 6.08 18.85
C TYR A 375 -12.14 6.60 18.50
N LYS A 376 -12.68 6.20 17.35
CA LYS A 376 -14.03 6.55 16.90
C LYS A 376 -15.08 6.02 17.87
N LEU A 377 -14.97 4.77 18.32
CA LEU A 377 -15.86 4.21 19.33
C LEU A 377 -15.78 4.96 20.66
N ALA A 378 -14.59 5.35 21.12
CA ALA A 378 -14.45 6.17 22.31
C ALA A 378 -15.19 7.52 22.14
N THR A 379 -14.86 8.28 21.10
CA THR A 379 -15.39 9.64 20.91
C THR A 379 -16.87 9.70 20.55
N LEU A 380 -17.38 8.73 19.77
CA LEU A 380 -18.81 8.70 19.40
C LEU A 380 -19.72 8.26 20.55
N ASN A 381 -19.21 7.48 21.52
CA ASN A 381 -19.98 7.07 22.69
C ASN A 381 -19.99 8.12 23.82
N GLU A 382 -19.18 9.20 23.78
CA GLU A 382 -19.12 10.28 24.80
C GLU A 382 -20.44 11.05 25.04
N LYS A 383 -21.50 10.76 24.28
CA LYS A 383 -22.84 11.34 24.43
C LYS A 383 -23.95 10.29 24.27
N VAL A 384 -23.60 9.01 24.42
CA VAL A 384 -24.47 7.86 24.13
C VAL A 384 -24.34 6.79 25.22
N ASP A 385 -23.11 6.46 25.61
CA ASP A 385 -22.77 5.45 26.60
C ASP A 385 -21.35 5.71 27.13
N ASP A 386 -21.25 6.44 28.25
CA ASP A 386 -19.97 6.81 28.85
C ASP A 386 -19.16 5.59 29.30
N ALA A 387 -19.82 4.49 29.68
CA ALA A 387 -19.16 3.25 30.07
C ALA A 387 -18.49 2.57 28.87
N LYS A 388 -19.16 2.50 27.70
CA LYS A 388 -18.54 2.11 26.42
C LYS A 388 -17.42 3.06 26.05
N SER A 389 -17.64 4.38 26.09
CA SER A 389 -16.63 5.38 25.74
C SER A 389 -15.33 5.17 26.51
N LYS A 390 -15.43 5.07 27.84
CA LYS A 390 -14.33 4.82 28.78
C LYS A 390 -13.68 3.44 28.60
N ASN A 391 -14.43 2.42 28.15
CA ASN A 391 -13.92 1.08 27.82
C ASN A 391 -13.11 1.08 26.51
N TYR A 392 -13.62 1.67 25.43
CA TYR A 392 -12.90 1.76 24.15
C TYR A 392 -11.65 2.66 24.25
N ALA A 393 -11.73 3.75 25.01
CA ALA A 393 -10.58 4.61 25.31
C ALA A 393 -9.47 3.83 26.03
N LYS A 394 -9.79 3.06 27.08
CA LYS A 394 -8.83 2.19 27.78
C LYS A 394 -8.22 1.14 26.85
N LYS A 395 -9.02 0.47 26.03
CA LYS A 395 -8.54 -0.51 25.04
C LYS A 395 -7.57 0.10 24.03
N LEU A 396 -7.85 1.32 23.54
CA LEU A 396 -6.94 2.04 22.65
C LEU A 396 -5.58 2.30 23.31
N SER A 397 -5.56 2.85 24.53
CA SER A 397 -4.31 3.10 25.26
C SER A 397 -3.53 1.83 25.62
N GLN A 398 -4.23 0.71 25.84
CA GLN A 398 -3.61 -0.60 26.17
C GLN A 398 -3.01 -1.30 24.95
N ILE A 399 -3.74 -1.32 23.82
CA ILE A 399 -3.39 -2.14 22.64
C ILE A 399 -2.53 -1.35 21.65
N TYR A 400 -2.71 -0.02 21.57
CA TYR A 400 -1.93 0.87 20.70
C TYR A 400 -1.35 2.06 21.50
N PRO A 401 -0.50 1.81 22.51
CA PRO A 401 0.05 2.86 23.37
C PRO A 401 0.78 3.96 22.59
N GLN A 402 1.35 3.63 21.43
CA GLN A 402 2.09 4.55 20.55
C GLN A 402 1.23 5.15 19.41
N SER A 403 -0.08 4.88 19.35
CA SER A 403 -0.94 5.46 18.32
C SER A 403 -1.09 6.98 18.49
N MET A 404 -1.10 7.72 17.38
CA MET A 404 -1.47 9.14 17.33
C MET A 404 -2.88 9.42 17.89
N TYR A 405 -3.74 8.40 17.94
CA TYR A 405 -5.08 8.50 18.51
C TYR A 405 -5.10 8.34 20.03
N ASN A 406 -4.03 7.83 20.67
CA ASN A 406 -3.86 7.74 22.13
C ASN A 406 -3.53 9.12 22.76
N ASN A 407 -4.32 10.13 22.41
CA ASN A 407 -4.06 11.55 22.61
C ASN A 407 -4.80 12.14 23.85
N SER A 408 -4.82 13.46 23.96
CA SER A 408 -5.47 14.20 25.06
C SER A 408 -6.96 13.90 25.20
N ASN A 409 -7.68 13.61 24.11
CA ASN A 409 -9.10 13.30 24.16
C ASN A 409 -9.32 11.94 24.84
N ILE A 410 -8.57 10.92 24.43
CA ILE A 410 -8.59 9.59 25.05
C ILE A 410 -8.20 9.65 26.52
N LYS A 411 -7.15 10.42 26.87
CA LYS A 411 -6.76 10.63 28.27
C LYS A 411 -7.86 11.33 29.09
N ARG A 412 -8.58 12.29 28.52
CA ARG A 412 -9.76 12.91 29.15
C ARG A 412 -10.89 11.89 29.35
N ILE A 413 -11.24 11.10 28.34
CA ILE A 413 -12.29 10.06 28.44
C ILE A 413 -11.95 9.01 29.52
N ILE A 414 -10.68 8.64 29.67
CA ILE A 414 -10.24 7.69 30.71
C ILE A 414 -10.33 8.31 32.12
N ASN A 415 -10.00 9.60 32.25
CA ASN A 415 -9.82 10.28 33.55
C ASN A 415 -11.03 11.10 34.04
N ASN A 416 -11.97 11.45 33.16
CA ASN A 416 -13.27 11.97 33.57
C ASN A 416 -13.96 10.86 34.39
N ASN A 417 -14.32 11.14 35.64
CA ASN A 417 -14.96 10.17 36.54
C ASN A 417 -16.42 9.95 36.17
#